data_AF-A0A4Z0Z5H8-F1
#
_entry.id   AF-A0A4Z0Z5H8-F1
#
_cell.length_a   1.000
_cell.length_b   1.000
_cell.length_c   1.000
_cell.angle_alpha   90.00
_cell.angle_beta   90.00
_cell.angle_gamma   90.00
#
_symmetry.space_group_name_H-M   'P 1'
#
loop_
_entity.id
_entity.type
_entity.pdbx_description
1 polymer ?
#
loop_
_entity_poly.entity_id
_entity_poly.type
_entity_poly.pdbx_seq_one_letter_code
_entity_poly.pdbx_strand_id
1 'polypeptide(L)'
;MASVTGTALYSLPRFLLPRLSWAAPTGSTPSALRAAAFASVPQSAPQRPRTAAFHTARQSPRCAILKAHNEKSLIIQRHPSLRRSFHATAPRGRDHHFDTLKFVQQLQSEGFTEDQSVAMMKVLNDVIEERLAQPRSSPPLSHHHHHHHSLPTTEFLSQTNNPLSSIQNLTRTMVLREDAAKATYTQKVDFAKLRSELLSSDSTESNTTRSAHERLTNDITKLNSRLRDEIGRTQASVRLDLNLEKGRIREEASQQELKIKETETKIEQEVAALREKLEGVKFQTLQWLMGVCTGFAALLLGAWRLLM
;
A
#
# COMPACT_ATOMS: atom_id res chain seq x y z
N MET A 1 57.04 -27.64 -16.72
CA MET A 1 56.91 -28.37 -15.44
C MET A 1 55.62 -27.86 -14.80
N ALA A 2 54.46 -28.50 -15.04
CA ALA A 2 53.86 -29.61 -14.27
C ALA A 2 53.69 -29.22 -12.77
N SER A 3 52.55 -29.28 -12.07
CA SER A 3 51.26 -30.02 -12.14
C SER A 3 50.27 -29.23 -11.23
N VAL A 4 49.00 -28.93 -11.57
CA VAL A 4 47.73 -29.71 -11.54
C VAL A 4 47.31 -30.29 -10.17
N THR A 5 45.99 -30.15 -9.88
CA THR A 5 45.07 -30.69 -8.83
C THR A 5 44.75 -29.71 -7.67
N GLY A 6 43.50 -29.48 -7.23
CA GLY A 6 42.17 -29.97 -7.59
C GLY A 6 41.10 -29.47 -6.57
N THR A 7 39.91 -29.11 -7.06
CA THR A 7 38.54 -29.27 -6.49
C THR A 7 38.23 -28.96 -5.00
N ALA A 8 37.25 -28.07 -4.75
CA ALA A 8 36.03 -28.38 -3.97
C ALA A 8 35.04 -27.19 -3.91
N LEU A 9 33.86 -27.39 -4.51
CA LEU A 9 32.61 -26.67 -4.22
C LEU A 9 32.15 -26.99 -2.80
N TYR A 10 31.93 -25.99 -1.94
CA TYR A 10 30.96 -26.12 -0.85
C TYR A 10 30.18 -24.83 -0.60
N SER A 11 28.88 -25.02 -0.68
CA SER A 11 27.76 -24.14 -0.34
C SER A 11 27.91 -23.46 1.02
N LEU A 12 27.82 -22.13 1.04
CA LEU A 12 27.56 -21.38 2.26
C LEU A 12 26.09 -21.58 2.70
N PRO A 13 25.83 -21.99 3.95
CA PRO A 13 24.48 -22.27 4.41
C PRO A 13 23.73 -21.00 4.85
N ARG A 14 22.44 -20.94 4.46
CA ARG A 14 21.46 -19.88 4.73
C ARG A 14 20.96 -19.90 6.18
N PHE A 15 21.74 -19.33 7.11
CA PHE A 15 21.27 -19.08 8.50
C PHE A 15 21.30 -17.61 8.93
N LEU A 16 21.49 -16.66 8.01
CA LEU A 16 21.51 -15.21 8.30
C LEU A 16 20.42 -14.46 7.53
N LEU A 17 19.16 -14.82 7.77
CA LEU A 17 18.01 -14.00 7.40
C LEU A 17 17.07 -13.90 8.62
N PRO A 18 16.84 -12.69 9.18
CA PRO A 18 15.89 -12.50 10.27
C PRO A 18 14.47 -12.79 9.77
N ARG A 19 13.80 -13.73 10.44
CA ARG A 19 12.43 -14.15 10.15
C ARG A 19 11.44 -13.09 10.67
N LEU A 20 10.81 -12.37 9.74
CA LEU A 20 9.59 -11.61 10.00
C LEU A 20 8.43 -12.61 10.17
N SER A 21 8.09 -12.96 11.40
CA SER A 21 6.86 -13.68 11.73
C SER A 21 5.75 -12.68 12.03
N TRP A 22 4.78 -12.55 11.12
CA TRP A 22 3.47 -11.99 11.47
C TRP A 22 2.69 -13.02 12.28
N ALA A 23 2.52 -12.74 13.57
CA ALA A 23 1.60 -13.47 14.44
C ALA A 23 0.22 -12.77 14.37
N ALA A 24 -0.77 -13.48 13.83
CA ALA A 24 -2.19 -13.13 13.98
C ALA A 24 -2.77 -13.93 15.16
N PRO A 25 -3.66 -13.35 15.99
CA PRO A 25 -4.21 -14.06 17.14
C PRO A 25 -5.33 -15.03 16.72
N THR A 26 -5.19 -16.29 17.13
CA THR A 26 -6.20 -17.35 17.04
C THR A 26 -7.12 -17.34 18.25
N GLY A 27 -8.43 -17.24 18.03
CA GLY A 27 -9.48 -17.60 18.99
C GLY A 27 -10.06 -18.98 18.65
N SER A 28 -10.15 -19.83 19.67
CA SER A 28 -10.75 -21.18 19.80
C SER A 28 -12.13 -21.36 19.10
N THR A 29 -12.54 -22.53 18.56
CA THR A 29 -12.79 -23.84 19.22
C THR A 29 -13.00 -24.98 18.18
N PRO A 30 -12.89 -26.29 18.54
CA PRO A 30 -12.99 -27.43 17.61
C PRO A 30 -14.30 -28.25 17.73
N SER A 31 -14.76 -28.84 16.62
CA SER A 31 -15.58 -30.08 16.51
C SER A 31 -15.68 -30.43 15.01
N ALA A 32 -14.91 -31.38 14.48
CA ALA A 32 -15.12 -32.83 14.48
C ALA A 32 -16.10 -33.35 13.41
N LEU A 33 -15.56 -34.20 12.53
CA LEU A 33 -16.21 -35.15 11.59
C LEU A 33 -16.80 -34.48 10.32
N ARG A 34 -16.65 -34.99 9.09
CA ARG A 34 -16.39 -36.35 8.62
C ARG A 34 -16.03 -36.29 7.12
N ALA A 35 -15.15 -37.19 6.68
CA ALA A 35 -14.83 -37.42 5.27
C ALA A 35 -15.85 -38.36 4.61
N ALA A 36 -16.21 -38.06 3.35
CA ALA A 36 -16.72 -38.97 2.30
C ALA A 36 -17.13 -38.07 1.12
N ALA A 37 -17.13 -38.46 -0.16
CA ALA A 37 -16.48 -39.46 -0.96
C ALA A 37 -16.78 -39.00 -2.40
N PHE A 38 -15.93 -39.39 -3.35
CA PHE A 38 -16.13 -39.16 -4.77
C PHE A 38 -17.45 -39.75 -5.26
N ALA A 39 -18.21 -38.99 -6.06
CA ALA A 39 -19.14 -39.56 -7.04
C ALA A 39 -19.33 -38.59 -8.21
N SER A 40 -19.17 -39.14 -9.40
CA SER A 40 -19.11 -38.51 -10.72
C SER A 40 -20.46 -38.52 -11.44
N VAL A 41 -20.85 -37.35 -12.00
CA VAL A 41 -21.52 -37.14 -13.33
C VAL A 41 -22.97 -37.69 -13.49
N PRO A 42 -23.87 -37.21 -14.40
CA PRO A 42 -23.78 -36.19 -15.46
C PRO A 42 -24.84 -35.05 -15.48
N GLN A 43 -24.47 -34.09 -16.32
CA GLN A 43 -25.21 -33.03 -17.01
C GLN A 43 -26.56 -33.43 -17.63
N SER A 44 -27.59 -32.58 -17.47
CA SER A 44 -28.70 -32.39 -18.43
C SER A 44 -29.39 -31.05 -18.17
N ALA A 45 -29.30 -30.14 -19.15
CA ALA A 45 -30.15 -28.96 -19.26
C ALA A 45 -31.45 -29.33 -20.01
N PRO A 46 -32.55 -28.59 -19.82
CA PRO A 46 -32.96 -27.69 -20.91
C PRO A 46 -33.55 -26.33 -20.45
N GLN A 47 -33.73 -25.46 -21.45
CA GLN A 47 -34.10 -24.04 -21.40
C GLN A 47 -35.58 -23.76 -21.01
N ARG A 48 -35.79 -22.62 -20.29
CA ARG A 48 -36.88 -21.56 -20.32
C ARG A 48 -38.30 -21.88 -20.89
N PRO A 49 -39.42 -21.17 -20.54
CA PRO A 49 -39.51 -19.73 -20.19
C PRO A 49 -40.63 -19.23 -19.21
N ARG A 50 -40.49 -17.96 -18.78
CA ARG A 50 -41.50 -16.87 -18.55
C ARG A 50 -42.60 -16.93 -17.45
N THR A 51 -42.69 -15.76 -16.78
CA THR A 51 -43.87 -14.92 -16.38
C THR A 51 -44.51 -15.00 -14.98
N ALA A 52 -44.95 -13.80 -14.56
CA ALA A 52 -45.81 -13.38 -13.44
C ALA A 52 -45.14 -13.26 -12.05
N ALA A 53 -44.78 -12.07 -11.57
CA ALA A 53 -45.64 -10.97 -11.09
C ALA A 53 -46.47 -11.36 -9.84
N PHE A 54 -45.99 -10.94 -8.67
CA PHE A 54 -46.84 -10.69 -7.51
C PHE A 54 -46.37 -9.43 -6.78
N HIS A 55 -47.21 -8.40 -6.87
CA HIS A 55 -47.25 -7.29 -5.94
C HIS A 55 -47.86 -7.79 -4.64
N THR A 56 -47.29 -7.43 -3.49
CA THR A 56 -48.08 -7.22 -2.27
C THR A 56 -47.30 -6.39 -1.25
N ALA A 57 -47.93 -5.28 -0.86
CA ALA A 57 -48.01 -4.72 0.48
C ALA A 57 -46.72 -4.37 1.26
N ARG A 58 -46.53 -3.05 1.40
CA ARG A 58 -46.38 -2.29 2.66
C ARG A 58 -45.78 -3.05 3.86
N GLN A 59 -44.64 -2.57 4.35
CA GLN A 59 -44.54 -1.83 5.63
C GLN A 59 -43.12 -1.32 5.87
N SER A 60 -43.02 -0.02 6.19
CA SER A 60 -41.83 0.63 6.75
C SER A 60 -42.09 0.87 8.24
N PRO A 61 -41.11 0.69 9.12
CA PRO A 61 -41.13 1.34 10.42
C PRO A 61 -40.40 2.68 10.35
N ARG A 62 -41.15 3.75 10.62
CA ARG A 62 -40.63 5.06 11.02
C ARG A 62 -40.20 4.98 12.49
N CYS A 63 -39.02 5.51 12.81
CA CYS A 63 -38.75 6.07 14.14
C CYS A 63 -38.73 7.59 14.05
N ALA A 64 -39.45 8.21 14.98
CA ALA A 64 -39.85 9.61 15.01
C ALA A 64 -38.77 10.53 15.60
N ILE A 65 -38.61 11.71 15.02
CA ILE A 65 -37.92 12.86 15.63
C ILE A 65 -38.99 13.90 15.98
N LEU A 66 -38.95 14.37 17.24
CA LEU A 66 -39.87 15.33 17.83
C LEU A 66 -39.94 16.65 17.04
N LYS A 67 -41.15 17.21 16.99
CA LYS A 67 -41.44 18.61 16.60
C LYS A 67 -41.79 19.44 17.83
N ALA A 68 -41.37 20.70 17.84
CA ALA A 68 -42.03 21.88 18.44
C ALA A 68 -41.13 23.11 18.17
N HIS A 69 -41.54 24.34 17.88
CA HIS A 69 -42.82 25.05 17.63
C HIS A 69 -42.38 26.43 17.04
N ASN A 70 -42.81 26.83 15.84
CA ASN A 70 -43.87 27.80 15.52
C ASN A 70 -43.67 29.29 15.95
N GLU A 71 -43.58 30.22 14.99
CA GLU A 71 -44.58 31.31 14.72
C GLU A 71 -44.03 32.50 13.88
N LYS A 72 -44.84 32.91 12.88
CA LYS A 72 -45.00 34.21 12.14
C LYS A 72 -43.93 34.66 11.13
N SER A 73 -44.14 34.53 9.80
CA SER A 73 -44.93 35.39 8.85
C SER A 73 -44.31 36.80 8.69
N LEU A 74 -43.92 37.35 7.52
CA LEU A 74 -44.50 37.42 6.18
C LEU A 74 -43.44 37.70 5.09
N ILE A 75 -43.58 37.04 3.94
CA ILE A 75 -43.46 37.53 2.54
C ILE A 75 -42.40 38.63 2.22
N ILE A 76 -41.35 38.25 1.47
CA ILE A 76 -41.00 38.84 0.16
C ILE A 76 -40.10 37.85 -0.60
N GLN A 77 -40.60 37.44 -1.75
CA GLN A 77 -39.95 36.68 -2.79
C GLN A 77 -38.86 37.55 -3.46
N ARG A 78 -37.59 37.16 -3.37
CA ARG A 78 -36.55 37.48 -4.38
C ARG A 78 -35.37 36.50 -4.29
N HIS A 79 -35.09 35.94 -5.46
CA HIS A 79 -34.13 34.93 -5.91
C HIS A 79 -32.80 34.67 -5.19
N PRO A 80 -32.20 33.47 -5.46
CA PRO A 80 -31.26 32.79 -4.60
C PRO A 80 -29.81 33.18 -4.91
N SER A 81 -29.04 33.43 -3.87
CA SER A 81 -27.58 33.37 -3.96
C SER A 81 -27.07 32.94 -2.59
N LEU A 82 -26.28 31.88 -2.60
CA LEU A 82 -25.58 31.31 -1.46
C LEU A 82 -24.98 32.40 -0.54
N ARG A 83 -25.66 32.73 0.56
CA ARG A 83 -24.95 33.17 1.77
C ARG A 83 -24.45 31.92 2.47
N ARG A 84 -23.34 31.39 1.99
CA ARG A 84 -22.44 30.61 2.85
C ARG A 84 -21.93 31.61 3.89
N SER A 85 -22.44 31.53 5.10
CA SER A 85 -21.88 32.23 6.25
C SER A 85 -20.41 31.83 6.37
N PHE A 86 -19.52 32.81 6.23
CA PHE A 86 -18.13 32.66 6.63
C PHE A 86 -18.11 32.54 8.15
N HIS A 87 -18.15 31.31 8.66
CA HIS A 87 -17.75 31.06 10.03
C HIS A 87 -16.22 31.01 10.04
N ALA A 88 -15.58 32.11 10.45
CA ALA A 88 -14.26 32.00 11.05
C ALA A 88 -14.46 31.17 12.31
N THR A 89 -13.95 29.94 12.35
CA THR A 89 -13.95 29.16 13.58
C THR A 89 -13.28 30.01 14.65
N ALA A 90 -13.98 30.28 15.76
CA ALA A 90 -13.38 30.99 16.89
C ALA A 90 -12.05 30.29 17.21
N PRO A 91 -10.95 31.04 17.44
CA PRO A 91 -9.68 30.43 17.77
C PRO A 91 -9.89 29.72 19.10
N ARG A 92 -10.11 28.41 19.04
CA ARG A 92 -9.95 27.57 20.22
C ARG A 92 -8.48 27.72 20.54
N GLY A 93 -8.16 28.37 21.67
CA GLY A 93 -6.87 28.21 22.31
C GLY A 93 -6.69 26.71 22.51
N ARG A 94 -6.02 26.06 21.57
CA ARG A 94 -5.54 24.70 21.76
C ARG A 94 -4.30 24.91 22.58
N ASP A 95 -4.43 24.73 23.88
CA ASP A 95 -3.26 24.55 24.73
C ASP A 95 -2.60 23.26 24.21
N HIS A 96 -1.59 23.44 23.36
CA HIS A 96 -0.74 22.38 22.87
C HIS A 96 0.17 21.96 24.04
N HIS A 97 -0.42 21.34 25.06
CA HIS A 97 0.34 20.78 26.16
C HIS A 97 1.07 19.54 25.64
N PHE A 98 2.38 19.64 25.56
CA PHE A 98 3.23 18.54 25.15
C PHE A 98 3.35 17.55 26.31
N ASP A 99 2.70 16.41 26.18
CA ASP A 99 2.69 15.34 27.17
C ASP A 99 3.89 14.40 26.92
N THR A 100 4.98 14.65 27.65
CA THR A 100 6.24 13.89 27.58
C THR A 100 6.02 12.38 27.77
N LEU A 101 5.11 11.98 28.66
CA LEU A 101 4.89 10.57 29.00
C LEU A 101 4.12 9.83 27.92
N LYS A 102 3.07 10.45 27.34
CA LYS A 102 2.33 9.83 26.23
C LYS A 102 3.18 9.63 24.98
N PHE A 103 4.10 10.56 24.71
CA PHE A 103 5.02 10.42 23.58
C PHE A 103 5.99 9.24 23.78
N VAL A 104 6.56 9.09 24.97
CA VAL A 104 7.43 7.95 25.31
C VAL A 104 6.66 6.63 25.23
N GLN A 105 5.44 6.59 25.76
CA GLN A 105 4.60 5.39 25.71
C GLN A 105 4.23 4.99 24.28
N GLN A 106 4.02 5.99 23.40
CA GLN A 106 3.76 5.74 21.99
C GLN A 106 5.00 5.17 21.27
N LEU A 107 6.19 5.72 21.52
CA LEU A 107 7.44 5.17 20.98
C LEU A 107 7.67 3.73 21.45
N GLN A 108 7.40 3.43 22.72
CA GLN A 108 7.49 2.06 23.22
C GLN A 108 6.49 1.12 22.52
N SER A 109 5.27 1.60 22.23
CA SER A 109 4.27 0.81 21.48
C SER A 109 4.68 0.56 20.02
N GLU A 110 5.52 1.41 19.45
CA GLU A 110 6.10 1.28 18.11
C GLU A 110 7.42 0.45 18.10
N GLY A 111 7.85 -0.04 19.26
CA GLY A 111 8.96 -0.97 19.42
C GLY A 111 10.29 -0.36 19.86
N PHE A 112 10.31 0.90 20.32
CA PHE A 112 11.49 1.51 20.91
C PHE A 112 11.67 1.10 22.38
N THR A 113 12.92 0.97 22.84
CA THR A 113 13.19 0.74 24.27
C THR A 113 12.96 2.02 25.09
N GLU A 114 12.74 1.88 26.39
CA GLU A 114 12.49 3.02 27.28
C GLU A 114 13.62 4.06 27.23
N ASP A 115 14.87 3.61 27.31
CA ASP A 115 16.05 4.49 27.26
C ASP A 115 16.15 5.23 25.92
N GLN A 116 15.84 4.56 24.80
CA GLN A 116 15.82 5.19 23.47
C GLN A 116 14.71 6.22 23.36
N SER A 117 13.54 5.93 23.91
CA SER A 117 12.38 6.81 23.91
C SER A 117 12.65 8.08 24.74
N VAL A 118 13.29 7.92 25.90
CA VAL A 118 13.74 9.03 26.75
C VAL A 118 14.84 9.85 26.06
N ALA A 119 15.75 9.23 25.32
CA ALA A 119 16.77 9.94 24.54
C ALA A 119 16.14 10.78 23.42
N MET A 120 15.18 10.24 22.66
CA MET A 120 14.43 10.97 21.64
C MET A 120 13.63 12.14 22.22
N MET A 121 13.06 11.95 23.40
CA MET A 121 12.38 13.02 24.14
C MET A 121 13.34 14.17 24.50
N LYS A 122 14.55 13.84 24.98
CA LYS A 122 15.56 14.85 25.32
C LYS A 122 15.98 15.65 24.08
N VAL A 123 16.24 14.98 22.96
CA VAL A 123 16.57 15.65 21.68
C VAL A 123 15.45 16.57 21.22
N LEU A 124 14.18 16.16 21.35
CA LEU A 124 13.05 17.02 21.00
C LEU A 124 12.92 18.23 21.93
N ASN A 125 13.16 18.05 23.23
CA ASN A 125 13.17 19.16 24.18
C ASN A 125 14.28 20.17 23.84
N ASP A 126 15.48 19.67 23.52
CA ASP A 126 16.62 20.51 23.13
C ASP A 126 16.31 21.30 21.84
N VAL A 127 15.67 20.68 20.84
CA VAL A 127 15.27 21.36 19.60
C VAL A 127 14.17 22.39 19.85
N ILE A 128 13.19 22.10 20.71
CA ILE A 128 12.13 23.06 21.04
C ILE A 128 12.72 24.25 21.79
N GLU A 129 13.60 24.01 22.76
CA GLU A 129 14.33 25.05 23.47
C GLU A 129 15.23 25.85 22.53
N GLU A 130 15.92 25.20 21.58
CA GLU A 130 16.73 25.87 20.55
C GLU A 130 15.86 26.74 19.63
N ARG A 131 14.68 26.26 19.23
CA ARG A 131 13.75 27.04 18.39
C ARG A 131 13.11 28.20 19.14
N LEU A 132 13.00 28.11 20.47
CA LEU A 132 12.58 29.23 21.33
C LEU A 132 13.73 30.19 21.63
N ALA A 133 14.97 29.68 21.67
CA ALA A 133 16.19 30.44 21.92
C ALA A 133 16.82 31.04 20.64
N GLN A 134 16.43 30.60 19.44
CA GLN A 134 16.84 31.19 18.17
C GLN A 134 16.32 32.63 18.10
N PRO A 135 17.20 33.65 18.12
CA PRO A 135 16.80 35.00 17.78
C PRO A 135 16.39 34.93 16.31
N ARG A 136 15.14 35.22 16.00
CA ARG A 136 14.67 35.36 14.61
C ARG A 136 15.60 36.34 13.90
N SER A 137 16.49 35.84 13.04
CA SER A 137 17.24 36.64 12.10
C SER A 137 16.32 37.05 10.95
N SER A 138 15.33 37.90 11.26
CA SER A 138 14.71 38.76 10.27
C SER A 138 15.65 39.95 10.03
N PRO A 139 15.87 40.40 8.77
CA PRO A 139 16.58 41.63 8.51
C PRO A 139 15.83 42.80 9.19
N PRO A 140 16.53 43.77 9.83
CA PRO A 140 15.85 44.87 10.49
C PRO A 140 15.31 45.81 9.41
N LEU A 141 13.98 45.83 9.25
CA LEU A 141 13.31 46.92 8.57
C LEU A 141 13.36 48.11 9.52
N SER A 142 14.21 49.09 9.21
CA SER A 142 14.44 50.34 9.93
C SER A 142 13.15 50.94 10.51
N HIS A 143 12.91 50.68 11.79
CA HIS A 143 12.15 51.58 12.64
C HIS A 143 13.14 52.60 13.21
N HIS A 144 12.91 53.84 12.84
CA HIS A 144 13.60 55.02 13.34
C HIS A 144 13.52 55.05 14.87
N HIS A 145 14.63 54.75 15.54
CA HIS A 145 14.73 54.84 17.00
C HIS A 145 15.00 56.30 17.37
N HIS A 146 14.02 56.95 17.98
CA HIS A 146 14.28 58.15 18.77
C HIS A 146 15.11 57.74 20.00
N HIS A 147 16.31 58.30 20.11
CA HIS A 147 17.20 58.17 21.26
C HIS A 147 16.51 58.52 22.59
N HIS A 148 16.42 57.56 23.50
CA HIS A 148 16.32 57.85 24.93
C HIS A 148 17.74 57.93 25.51
N HIS A 149 18.16 59.14 25.87
CA HIS A 149 19.39 59.40 26.62
C HIS A 149 19.15 59.08 28.11
N SER A 150 20.06 58.33 28.69
CA SER A 150 20.19 58.08 30.13
C SER A 150 20.46 59.39 30.90
N LEU A 151 19.87 59.48 32.10
CA LEU A 151 20.09 60.54 33.08
C LEU A 151 21.56 60.62 33.52
N PRO A 152 22.08 61.84 33.73
CA PRO A 152 22.95 62.14 34.85
C PRO A 152 22.11 62.82 35.95
N THR A 153 22.00 62.16 37.10
CA THR A 153 21.65 62.82 38.36
C THR A 153 22.87 63.62 38.80
N THR A 154 22.75 64.94 38.80
CA THR A 154 23.17 65.90 39.85
C THR A 154 23.35 67.25 39.17
N GLU A 155 22.45 68.19 39.46
CA GLU A 155 22.74 69.58 39.87
C GLU A 155 21.38 70.27 40.02
N PHE A 156 21.09 70.54 41.28
CA PHE A 156 19.94 71.22 41.82
C PHE A 156 20.02 72.72 41.44
N LEU A 157 18.86 73.34 41.24
CA LEU A 157 18.61 74.79 41.15
C LEU A 157 19.19 75.55 39.93
N SER A 158 18.37 75.70 38.89
CA SER A 158 17.73 77.00 38.70
C SER A 158 16.66 76.94 37.63
N GLN A 159 15.47 77.25 38.09
CA GLN A 159 14.36 77.80 37.33
C GLN A 159 14.83 78.65 36.14
N THR A 160 14.69 78.11 34.92
CA THR A 160 14.39 78.97 33.77
C THR A 160 12.93 78.74 33.42
N ASN A 161 12.04 79.45 34.13
CA ASN A 161 10.72 79.81 33.62
C ASN A 161 10.90 80.76 32.42
N ASN A 162 11.63 80.32 31.40
CA ASN A 162 11.77 81.01 30.14
C ASN A 162 10.75 80.36 29.20
N PRO A 163 9.55 80.94 29.04
CA PRO A 163 8.53 80.39 28.13
C PRO A 163 9.08 80.17 26.71
N LEU A 164 10.14 80.87 26.32
CA LEU A 164 10.83 80.72 25.05
C LEU A 164 11.40 79.32 24.78
N SER A 165 11.95 78.59 25.77
CA SER A 165 12.57 77.27 25.51
C SER A 165 11.54 76.16 25.29
N SER A 166 10.42 76.20 26.03
CA SER A 166 9.28 75.30 25.82
C SER A 166 8.58 75.58 24.49
N ILE A 167 8.45 76.85 24.09
CA ILE A 167 7.91 77.23 22.79
C ILE A 167 8.85 76.78 21.67
N GLN A 168 10.17 76.92 21.82
CA GLN A 168 11.12 76.45 20.81
C GLN A 168 11.12 74.92 20.64
N ASN A 169 10.96 74.14 21.70
CA ASN A 169 10.81 72.67 21.62
C ASN A 169 9.47 72.29 20.98
N LEU A 170 8.39 72.98 21.34
CA LEU A 170 7.08 72.85 20.69
C LEU A 170 7.17 73.19 19.20
N THR A 171 7.81 74.30 18.83
CA THR A 171 8.04 74.70 17.43
C THR A 171 8.94 73.71 16.68
N ARG A 172 9.87 73.05 17.37
CA ARG A 172 10.73 72.00 16.79
C ARG A 172 9.99 70.69 16.51
N THR A 173 8.93 70.41 17.28
CA THR A 173 8.07 69.22 17.12
C THR A 173 6.77 69.53 16.36
N MET A 174 6.45 70.81 16.16
CA MET A 174 5.34 71.27 15.32
C MET A 174 5.74 71.15 13.86
N VAL A 175 5.07 70.25 13.16
CA VAL A 175 5.20 70.14 11.71
C VAL A 175 4.24 71.13 11.06
N LEU A 176 4.75 71.91 10.09
CA LEU A 176 3.92 72.76 9.24
C LEU A 176 2.82 71.91 8.61
N ARG A 177 1.58 72.40 8.64
CA ARG A 177 0.39 71.69 8.11
C ARG A 177 0.60 71.17 6.68
N GLU A 178 1.37 71.90 5.87
CA GLU A 178 1.71 71.52 4.51
C GLU A 178 2.63 70.29 4.45
N ASP A 179 3.70 70.25 5.24
CA ASP A 179 4.65 69.13 5.28
C ASP A 179 4.02 67.88 5.92
N ALA A 180 3.18 68.06 6.94
CA ALA A 180 2.38 66.97 7.50
C ALA A 180 1.39 66.39 6.47
N ALA A 181 0.77 67.25 5.64
CA ALA A 181 -0.12 66.81 4.58
C ALA A 181 0.63 66.07 3.46
N LYS A 182 1.82 66.53 3.08
CA LYS A 182 2.71 65.85 2.11
C LYS A 182 3.18 64.49 2.63
N ALA A 183 3.60 64.40 3.89
CA ALA A 183 3.98 63.14 4.54
C ALA A 183 2.79 62.15 4.58
N THR A 184 1.60 62.64 4.88
CA THR A 184 0.39 61.80 4.88
C THR A 184 0.01 61.34 3.46
N TYR A 185 0.18 62.19 2.45
CA TYR A 185 -0.11 61.85 1.05
C TYR A 185 0.86 60.78 0.53
N THR A 186 2.16 60.96 0.75
CA THR A 186 3.19 59.98 0.36
C THR A 186 2.94 58.63 1.02
N GLN A 187 2.67 58.61 2.34
CA GLN A 187 2.30 57.37 3.06
C GLN A 187 1.07 56.68 2.46
N LYS A 188 0.04 57.44 2.06
CA LYS A 188 -1.18 56.87 1.45
C LYS A 188 -0.90 56.28 0.06
N VAL A 189 -0.04 56.92 -0.73
CA VAL A 189 0.37 56.42 -2.05
C VAL A 189 1.23 55.16 -1.88
N ASP A 190 2.17 55.16 -0.93
CA ASP A 190 3.01 53.99 -0.64
C ASP A 190 2.16 52.80 -0.17
N PHE A 191 1.16 53.05 0.68
CA PHE A 191 0.22 52.01 1.10
C PHE A 191 -0.61 51.46 -0.06
N ALA A 192 -1.08 52.34 -0.96
CA ALA A 192 -1.79 51.92 -2.17
C ALA A 192 -0.90 51.07 -3.08
N LYS A 193 0.38 51.45 -3.22
CA LYS A 193 1.37 50.71 -4.00
C LYS A 193 1.67 49.34 -3.39
N LEU A 194 1.96 49.27 -2.09
CA LEU A 194 2.18 48.00 -1.38
C LEU A 194 0.97 47.08 -1.47
N ARG A 195 -0.25 47.62 -1.37
CA ARG A 195 -1.47 46.84 -1.54
C ARG A 195 -1.62 46.29 -2.95
N SER A 196 -1.32 47.09 -3.98
CA SER A 196 -1.34 46.64 -5.38
C SER A 196 -0.31 45.55 -5.62
N GLU A 197 0.92 45.73 -5.11
CA GLU A 197 2.00 44.78 -5.25
C GLU A 197 1.67 43.46 -4.53
N LEU A 198 1.23 43.53 -3.27
CA LEU A 198 0.79 42.37 -2.50
C LEU A 198 -0.32 41.60 -3.22
N LEU A 199 -1.35 42.29 -3.70
CA LEU A 199 -2.48 41.65 -4.38
C LEU A 199 -2.05 41.03 -5.71
N SER A 200 -1.14 41.69 -6.44
CA SER A 200 -0.58 41.12 -7.67
C SER A 200 0.31 39.91 -7.39
N SER A 201 1.16 39.96 -6.36
CA SER A 201 2.05 38.87 -5.96
C SER A 201 1.24 37.66 -5.48
N ASP A 202 0.30 37.86 -4.57
CA ASP A 202 -0.60 36.82 -4.07
C ASP A 202 -1.41 36.18 -5.20
N SER A 203 -1.92 36.98 -6.14
CA SER A 203 -2.59 36.46 -7.33
C SER A 203 -1.66 35.62 -8.20
N THR A 204 -0.41 36.04 -8.43
CA THR A 204 0.55 35.26 -9.22
C THR A 204 0.97 33.97 -8.53
N GLU A 205 1.24 33.98 -7.23
CA GLU A 205 1.58 32.79 -6.46
C GLU A 205 0.40 31.81 -6.38
N SER A 206 -0.82 32.32 -6.17
CA SER A 206 -2.04 31.52 -6.20
C SER A 206 -2.28 30.88 -7.57
N ASN A 207 -2.07 31.63 -8.65
CA ASN A 207 -2.23 31.11 -10.01
C ASN A 207 -1.17 30.05 -10.36
N THR A 208 0.08 30.23 -9.94
CA THR A 208 1.16 29.27 -10.21
C THR A 208 0.97 27.97 -9.43
N THR A 209 0.62 28.05 -8.15
CA THR A 209 0.32 26.88 -7.31
C THR A 209 -0.90 26.13 -7.83
N ARG A 210 -1.98 26.83 -8.18
CA ARG A 210 -3.17 26.21 -8.79
C ARG A 210 -2.83 25.50 -10.10
N SER A 211 -2.04 26.14 -10.97
CA SER A 211 -1.61 25.53 -12.23
C SER A 211 -0.76 24.28 -12.01
N ALA A 212 0.14 24.31 -11.02
CA ALA A 212 0.95 23.13 -10.65
C ALA A 212 0.07 22.00 -10.09
N HIS A 213 -0.92 22.32 -9.25
CA HIS A 213 -1.89 21.35 -8.74
C HIS A 213 -2.71 20.70 -9.84
N GLU A 214 -3.22 21.48 -10.81
CA GLU A 214 -3.97 20.96 -11.95
C GLU A 214 -3.10 20.04 -12.81
N ARG A 215 -1.84 20.41 -13.08
CA ARG A 215 -0.87 19.57 -13.80
C ARG A 215 -0.57 18.26 -13.08
N LEU A 216 -0.23 18.31 -11.79
CA LEU A 216 0.06 17.11 -11.00
C LEU A 216 -1.16 16.19 -10.91
N THR A 217 -2.37 16.75 -10.79
CA THR A 217 -3.61 15.97 -10.80
C THR A 217 -3.79 15.24 -12.13
N ASN A 218 -3.52 15.92 -13.26
CA ASN A 218 -3.57 15.29 -14.57
C ASN A 218 -2.51 14.19 -14.73
N ASP A 219 -1.30 14.41 -14.24
CA ASP A 219 -0.24 13.40 -14.28
C ASP A 219 -0.57 12.18 -13.42
N ILE A 220 -1.17 12.38 -12.24
CA ILE A 220 -1.65 11.29 -11.37
C ILE A 220 -2.70 10.45 -12.10
N THR A 221 -3.71 11.09 -12.71
CA THR A 221 -4.76 10.36 -13.45
C THR A 221 -4.19 9.59 -14.64
N LYS A 222 -3.23 10.17 -15.36
CA LYS A 222 -2.53 9.55 -16.49
C LYS A 222 -1.62 8.39 -16.07
N LEU A 223 -0.91 8.52 -14.96
CA LEU A 223 -0.10 7.42 -14.41
C LEU A 223 -0.98 6.29 -13.91
N ASN A 224 -2.11 6.60 -13.27
CA ASN A 224 -3.07 5.60 -12.81
C ASN A 224 -3.65 4.79 -13.98
N SER A 225 -4.05 5.46 -15.07
CA SER A 225 -4.54 4.77 -16.26
C SER A 225 -3.46 3.91 -16.92
N ARG A 226 -2.23 4.43 -17.07
CA ARG A 226 -1.09 3.67 -17.61
C ARG A 226 -0.78 2.41 -16.79
N LEU A 227 -0.72 2.54 -15.46
CA LEU A 227 -0.49 1.40 -14.58
C LEU A 227 -1.59 0.36 -14.70
N ARG A 228 -2.86 0.78 -14.76
CA ARG A 228 -3.99 -0.15 -14.98
C ARG A 228 -3.88 -0.89 -16.30
N ASP A 229 -3.51 -0.18 -17.37
CA ASP A 229 -3.34 -0.78 -18.69
C ASP A 229 -2.16 -1.77 -18.72
N GLU A 230 -1.03 -1.42 -18.10
CA GLU A 230 0.14 -2.31 -18.00
C GLU A 230 -0.14 -3.54 -17.15
N ILE A 231 -0.84 -3.39 -16.02
CA ILE A 231 -1.31 -4.52 -15.20
C ILE A 231 -2.25 -5.40 -16.03
N GLY A 232 -3.18 -4.80 -16.78
CA GLY A 232 -4.09 -5.54 -17.65
C GLY A 232 -3.35 -6.32 -18.75
N ARG A 233 -2.39 -5.68 -19.43
CA ARG A 233 -1.55 -6.32 -20.46
C ARG A 233 -0.69 -7.44 -19.89
N THR A 234 0.01 -7.19 -18.78
CA THR A 234 0.87 -8.21 -18.15
C THR A 234 0.05 -9.38 -17.62
N GLN A 235 -1.10 -9.12 -17.00
CA GLN A 235 -2.02 -10.17 -16.55
C GLN A 235 -2.57 -11.01 -17.72
N ALA A 236 -2.97 -10.37 -18.82
CA ALA A 236 -3.42 -11.09 -20.02
C ALA A 236 -2.29 -11.94 -20.63
N SER A 237 -1.07 -11.40 -20.69
CA SER A 237 0.11 -12.11 -21.17
C SER A 237 0.42 -13.34 -20.31
N VAL A 238 0.44 -13.20 -18.98
CA VAL A 238 0.69 -14.32 -18.05
C VAL A 238 -0.41 -15.38 -18.15
N ARG A 239 -1.68 -14.96 -18.29
CA ARG A 239 -2.79 -15.91 -18.49
C ARG A 239 -2.64 -16.69 -19.80
N LEU A 240 -2.24 -16.02 -20.88
CA LEU A 240 -2.00 -16.69 -22.16
C LEU A 240 -0.83 -17.66 -22.05
N ASP A 241 0.27 -17.23 -21.44
CA ASP A 241 1.46 -18.07 -21.21
C ASP A 241 1.11 -19.33 -20.42
N LEU A 242 0.37 -19.19 -19.31
CA LEU A 242 -0.12 -20.33 -18.53
C LEU A 242 -1.07 -21.24 -19.32
N ASN A 243 -1.94 -20.67 -20.17
CA ASN A 243 -2.85 -21.47 -20.98
C ASN A 243 -2.11 -22.24 -22.06
N LEU A 244 -1.10 -21.63 -22.71
CA LEU A 244 -0.24 -22.29 -23.69
C LEU A 244 0.60 -23.38 -23.03
N GLU A 245 1.20 -23.08 -21.88
CA GLU A 245 2.01 -24.04 -21.12
C GLU A 245 1.16 -25.21 -20.60
N LYS A 246 -0.06 -24.95 -20.14
CA LYS A 246 -1.02 -26.00 -19.79
C LYS A 246 -1.39 -26.86 -21.00
N GLY A 247 -1.52 -26.25 -22.18
CA GLY A 247 -1.71 -26.95 -23.44
C GLY A 247 -0.51 -27.86 -23.77
N ARG A 248 0.71 -27.32 -23.65
CA ARG A 248 1.97 -28.04 -23.90
C ARG A 248 2.14 -29.22 -22.94
N ILE A 249 1.96 -29.02 -21.64
CA ILE A 249 2.04 -30.10 -20.63
C ILE A 249 1.01 -31.20 -20.92
N ARG A 250 -0.21 -30.83 -21.35
CA ARG A 250 -1.22 -31.82 -21.71
C ARG A 250 -0.80 -32.64 -22.94
N GLU A 251 -0.23 -32.00 -23.95
CA GLU A 251 0.27 -32.67 -25.15
C GLU A 251 1.49 -33.57 -24.86
N GLU A 252 2.38 -33.14 -23.97
CA GLU A 252 3.51 -33.98 -23.53
C GLU A 252 3.02 -35.18 -22.72
N ALA A 253 2.02 -34.99 -21.85
CA ALA A 253 1.40 -36.07 -21.09
C ALA A 253 0.68 -37.07 -21.99
N SER A 254 -0.07 -36.63 -23.01
CA SER A 254 -0.72 -37.52 -23.97
C SER A 254 0.30 -38.30 -24.81
N GLN A 255 1.41 -37.67 -25.21
CA GLN A 255 2.50 -38.36 -25.89
C GLN A 255 3.18 -39.41 -25.01
N GLN A 256 3.40 -39.12 -23.73
CA GLN A 256 3.91 -40.11 -22.78
C GLN A 256 2.92 -41.27 -22.62
N GLU A 257 1.62 -40.99 -22.53
CA GLU A 257 0.59 -42.02 -22.45
C GLU A 257 0.60 -42.95 -23.68
N LEU A 258 0.76 -42.39 -24.88
CA LEU A 258 0.90 -43.20 -26.11
C LEU A 258 2.16 -44.07 -26.10
N LYS A 259 3.30 -43.51 -25.68
CA LYS A 259 4.56 -44.28 -25.56
C LYS A 259 4.42 -45.43 -24.57
N ILE A 260 3.77 -45.19 -23.44
CA ILE A 260 3.50 -46.23 -22.44
C ILE A 260 2.63 -47.33 -23.05
N LYS A 261 1.54 -46.99 -23.75
CA LYS A 261 0.68 -47.98 -24.42
C LYS A 261 1.42 -48.78 -25.49
N GLU A 262 2.28 -48.12 -26.28
CA GLU A 262 3.12 -48.82 -27.24
C GLU A 262 4.06 -49.83 -26.54
N THR A 263 4.69 -49.44 -25.43
CA THR A 263 5.53 -50.38 -24.66
C THR A 263 4.72 -51.49 -24.00
N GLU A 264 3.51 -51.20 -23.50
CA GLU A 264 2.60 -52.19 -22.91
C GLU A 264 2.21 -53.25 -23.93
N THR A 265 1.81 -52.84 -25.14
CA THR A 265 1.51 -53.78 -26.23
C THR A 265 2.73 -54.60 -26.67
N LYS A 266 3.94 -54.02 -26.68
CA LYS A 266 5.19 -54.77 -26.96
C LYS A 266 5.46 -55.82 -25.89
N ILE A 267 5.28 -55.49 -24.61
CA ILE A 267 5.45 -56.43 -23.51
C ILE A 267 4.44 -57.58 -23.64
N GLU A 268 3.18 -57.29 -23.95
CA GLU A 268 2.17 -58.34 -24.18
C GLU A 268 2.55 -59.27 -25.32
N GLN A 269 3.07 -58.73 -26.43
CA GLN A 269 3.57 -59.51 -27.57
C GLN A 269 4.76 -60.39 -27.18
N GLU A 270 5.74 -59.84 -26.45
CA GLU A 270 6.91 -60.60 -25.98
C GLU A 270 6.50 -61.72 -25.02
N VAL A 271 5.54 -61.48 -24.12
CA VAL A 271 4.99 -62.49 -23.21
C VAL A 271 4.28 -63.60 -23.99
N ALA A 272 3.47 -63.26 -25.00
CA ALA A 272 2.82 -64.26 -25.85
C ALA A 272 3.84 -65.11 -26.62
N ALA A 273 4.88 -64.48 -27.18
CA ALA A 273 5.96 -65.18 -27.88
C ALA A 273 6.77 -66.09 -26.94
N LEU A 274 7.06 -65.65 -25.71
CA LEU A 274 7.71 -66.48 -24.70
C LEU A 274 6.85 -67.67 -24.28
N ARG A 275 5.53 -67.48 -24.19
CA ARG A 275 4.58 -68.55 -23.89
C ARG A 275 4.56 -69.62 -25.00
N GLU A 276 4.54 -69.21 -26.26
CA GLU A 276 4.63 -70.13 -27.40
C GLU A 276 5.93 -70.94 -27.36
N LYS A 277 7.07 -70.28 -27.13
CA LYS A 277 8.37 -70.98 -26.96
C LYS A 277 8.34 -71.97 -25.81
N LEU A 278 7.71 -71.62 -24.68
CA LEU A 278 7.56 -72.52 -23.55
C LEU A 278 6.70 -73.74 -23.89
N GLU A 279 5.59 -73.55 -24.60
CA GLU A 279 4.75 -74.64 -25.09
C GLU A 279 5.49 -75.55 -26.07
N GLY A 280 6.32 -74.98 -26.95
CA GLY A 280 7.23 -75.73 -27.82
C GLY A 280 8.25 -76.57 -27.06
N VAL A 281 8.91 -75.99 -26.04
CA VAL A 281 9.85 -76.73 -25.18
C VAL A 281 9.13 -77.86 -24.43
N LYS A 282 7.92 -77.62 -23.91
CA LYS A 282 7.11 -78.68 -23.28
C LYS A 282 6.84 -79.83 -24.25
N PHE A 283 6.41 -79.55 -25.48
CA PHE A 283 6.17 -80.60 -26.47
C PHE A 283 7.45 -81.37 -26.82
N GLN A 284 8.58 -80.67 -26.97
CA GLN A 284 9.87 -81.30 -27.21
C GLN A 284 10.29 -82.23 -26.07
N THR A 285 10.10 -81.81 -24.80
CA THR A 285 10.40 -82.67 -23.65
C THR A 285 9.51 -83.91 -23.60
N LEU A 286 8.22 -83.79 -23.94
CA LEU A 286 7.32 -84.93 -24.05
C LEU A 286 7.73 -85.89 -25.17
N GLN A 287 8.16 -85.36 -26.31
CA GLN A 287 8.64 -86.17 -27.44
C GLN A 287 9.89 -86.98 -27.06
N TRP A 288 10.88 -86.36 -26.39
CA TRP A 288 12.06 -87.07 -25.88
C TRP A 288 11.68 -88.14 -24.86
N LEU A 289 10.76 -87.82 -23.93
CA LEU A 289 10.26 -88.77 -22.94
C LEU A 289 9.65 -90.01 -23.60
N MET A 290 8.77 -89.81 -24.60
CA MET A 290 8.17 -90.90 -25.37
C MET A 290 9.23 -91.73 -26.12
N GLY A 291 10.25 -91.08 -26.67
CA GLY A 291 11.38 -91.78 -27.33
C GLY A 291 12.15 -92.67 -26.36
N VAL A 292 12.47 -92.18 -25.15
CA VAL A 292 13.19 -92.94 -24.12
C VAL A 292 12.33 -94.08 -23.59
N CYS A 293 11.05 -93.84 -23.30
CA CYS A 293 10.12 -94.89 -22.86
C CYS A 293 9.97 -96.00 -23.92
N THR A 294 9.83 -95.64 -25.19
CA THR A 294 9.72 -96.60 -26.31
C THR A 294 11.02 -97.39 -26.50
N GLY A 295 12.17 -96.72 -26.40
CA GLY A 295 13.48 -97.37 -26.46
C GLY A 295 13.70 -98.36 -25.31
N PHE A 296 13.34 -97.98 -24.07
CA PHE A 296 13.43 -98.86 -22.92
C PHE A 296 12.49 -100.07 -23.03
N ALA A 297 11.26 -99.87 -23.49
CA ALA A 297 10.32 -100.96 -23.76
C ALA A 297 10.87 -101.93 -24.84
N ALA A 298 11.49 -101.41 -25.90
CA ALA A 298 12.12 -102.24 -26.93
C ALA A 298 13.30 -103.06 -26.39
N LEU A 299 14.14 -102.47 -25.52
CA LEU A 299 15.24 -103.19 -24.85
C LEU A 299 14.72 -104.28 -23.91
N LEU A 300 13.68 -104.01 -23.11
CA LEU A 300 13.06 -105.01 -22.26
C LEU A 300 12.49 -106.19 -23.07
N LEU A 301 11.78 -105.90 -24.16
CA LEU A 301 11.26 -106.94 -25.06
C LEU A 301 12.39 -107.73 -25.73
N GLY A 302 13.48 -107.07 -26.12
CA GLY A 302 14.67 -107.71 -26.67
C GLY A 302 15.35 -108.64 -25.66
N ALA A 303 15.52 -108.18 -24.42
CA ALA A 303 16.10 -108.99 -23.34
C ALA A 303 15.19 -110.16 -22.95
N TRP A 304 13.88 -109.93 -22.85
CA TRP A 304 12.89 -110.98 -22.60
C TRP A 304 12.95 -112.07 -23.67
N ARG A 305 13.06 -111.67 -24.95
CA ARG A 305 13.20 -112.59 -26.07
C ARG A 305 14.51 -113.39 -26.05
N LEU A 306 15.58 -112.85 -25.46
CA LEU A 306 16.88 -113.51 -25.39
C LEU A 306 16.98 -114.46 -24.18
N LEU A 307 16.16 -114.24 -23.16
CA LEU A 307 16.09 -115.06 -21.93
C LEU A 307 15.17 -116.28 -22.07
N MET A 308 14.10 -116.19 -22.88
CA MET A 308 13.18 -117.29 -23.22
C MET A 308 13.71 -118.13 -24.37
#